data_AF-A0AAX0BIN0-F1
#
_entry.id   AF-A0AAX0BIN0-F1
#
_cell.length_a   1.000
_cell.length_b   1.000
_cell.length_c   1.000
_cell.angle_alpha   90.00
_cell.angle_beta   90.00
_cell.angle_gamma   90.00
#
_symmetry.space_group_name_H-M   'P 1'
#
loop_
_entity.id
_entity.type
_entity.pdbx_description
1 polymer ?
#
loop_
_entity_poly.entity_id
_entity_poly.type
_entity_poly.pdbx_seq_one_letter_code
_entity_poly.pdbx_strand_id
1 'polypeptide(L)' 'MRILADTNVIIDALTSREPWNKSAEEIFLMAANHTIEMYITASSATDIYYLI' A
#
# COMPACT_ATOMS: atom_id res chain seq x y z
N MET A 1 -4.42 -13.25 -6.96
CA MET A 1 -3.60 -13.60 -5.77
C MET A 1 -3.97 -12.67 -4.63
N ARG A 2 -4.00 -13.13 -3.38
CA ARG A 2 -4.31 -12.28 -2.21
C ARG A 2 -3.04 -11.84 -1.51
N ILE A 3 -2.94 -10.57 -1.17
CA ILE A 3 -1.81 -10.02 -0.41
C ILE A 3 -2.30 -9.22 0.79
N LEU A 4 -1.50 -9.22 1.86
CA LEU A 4 -1.68 -8.33 3.01
C LEU A 4 -0.54 -7.31 2.96
N ALA A 5 -0.86 -6.04 2.72
CA ALA A 5 0.11 -4.97 2.62
C ALA A 5 0.42 -4.39 4.01
N ASP A 6 1.71 -4.14 4.27
CA ASP A 6 2.17 -3.42 5.45
C ASP A 6 1.92 -1.92 5.32
N THR A 7 1.87 -1.22 6.45
CA THR A 7 1.70 0.24 6.52
C THR A 7 2.73 0.99 5.65
N ASN A 8 4.00 0.54 5.63
CA ASN A 8 5.04 1.22 4.85
C ASN A 8 4.77 1.21 3.34
N VAL A 9 4.20 0.13 2.80
CA VAL A 9 3.86 0.04 1.37
C VAL A 9 2.80 1.08 1.01
N ILE A 10 1.84 1.31 1.90
CA ILE A 10 0.80 2.32 1.70
C ILE A 10 1.40 3.72 1.74
N ILE A 11 2.26 3.99 2.72
CA ILE A 11 2.96 5.29 2.85
C ILE A 11 3.82 5.57 1.61
N ASP A 12 4.59 4.58 1.15
CA ASP A 12 5.46 4.71 -0.02
C ASP A 12 4.69 5.12 -1.27
N ALA A 13 3.53 4.49 -1.50
CA ALA A 13 2.66 4.81 -2.64
C ALA A 13 1.96 6.17 -2.50
N LEU A 14 1.46 6.50 -1.31
CA LEU A 14 0.63 7.70 -1.11
C LEU A 14 1.44 8.98 -0.97
N THR A 15 2.67 8.91 -0.44
CA THR A 15 3.49 10.11 -0.16
C THR A 15 4.69 10.23 -1.09
N SER A 16 4.80 9.38 -2.13
CA SER A 16 5.96 9.29 -3.02
C SER A 16 7.29 9.15 -2.26
N ARG A 17 7.31 8.36 -1.17
CA ARG A 17 8.51 8.18 -0.34
C ARG A 17 9.53 7.28 -1.04
N GLU A 18 10.70 7.85 -1.33
CA GLU A 18 11.83 7.12 -1.92
C GLU A 18 12.49 6.18 -0.89
N PRO A 19 13.09 5.05 -1.33
CA PRO A 19 13.28 4.63 -2.72
C PRO A 19 12.17 3.72 -3.28
N TRP A 20 11.12 3.44 -2.51
CA TRP A 20 10.17 2.36 -2.81
C TRP A 20 8.87 2.82 -3.45
N ASN A 21 8.64 4.13 -3.57
CA ASN A 21 7.45 4.73 -4.17
C ASN A 21 7.01 4.05 -5.47
N LYS A 22 7.91 3.85 -6.44
CA LYS A 22 7.56 3.25 -7.74
C LYS A 22 7.07 1.81 -7.63
N SER A 23 7.74 1.01 -6.80
CA SER A 23 7.33 -0.37 -6.56
C SER A 23 6.02 -0.45 -5.79
N ALA A 24 5.80 0.46 -4.83
CA ALA A 24 4.55 0.55 -4.09
C ALA A 24 3.37 0.98 -4.98
N GLU A 25 3.57 1.97 -5.85
CA GLU A 25 2.59 2.41 -6.86
C GLU A 25 2.20 1.26 -7.81
N GLU A 26 3.17 0.44 -8.24
CA GLU A 26 2.90 -0.73 -9.09
C GLU A 26 1.97 -1.74 -8.40
N ILE A 27 2.15 -1.99 -7.10
CA ILE A 27 1.26 -2.85 -6.31
C ILE A 27 -0.17 -2.28 -6.28
N PHE A 28 -0.33 -0.96 -6.12
CA PHE A 28 -1.63 -0.30 -6.19
C PHE A 28 -2.28 -0.43 -7.57
N LEU A 29 -1.51 -0.25 -8.64
CA LEU A 29 -1.99 -0.44 -10.01
C LEU A 29 -2.41 -1.89 -10.26
N MET A 30 -1.67 -2.88 -9.75
CA MET A 30 -2.07 -4.28 -9.85
C MET A 30 -3.40 -4.56 -9.14
N ALA A 31 -3.65 -3.93 -7.99
CA ALA A 31 -4.92 -4.05 -7.27
C ALA A 31 -6.06 -3.33 -8.01
N ALA A 32 -5.82 -2.12 -8.52
CA ALA A 32 -6.79 -1.37 -9.32
C ALA A 32 -7.17 -2.10 -10.62
N ASN A 33 -6.22 -2.82 -11.23
CA ASN A 33 -6.43 -3.66 -12.40
C ASN A 33 -6.99 -5.05 -12.08
N HIS A 34 -7.37 -5.32 -10.81
CA HIS A 34 -7.89 -6.61 -10.34
C HIS A 34 -6.97 -7.83 -10.56
N THR A 35 -5.66 -7.60 -10.76
CA THR A 35 -4.65 -8.68 -10.85
C THR A 35 -4.37 -9.30 -9.46
N ILE A 36 -4.49 -8.49 -8.42
CA ILE A 36 -4.38 -8.90 -7.01
C ILE A 36 -5.55 -8.37 -6.19
N GLU A 37 -5.90 -9.10 -5.13
CA GLU A 37 -6.74 -8.58 -4.05
C GLU A 37 -5.80 -8.13 -2.93
N MET A 38 -5.78 -6.83 -2.64
CA MET A 38 -4.94 -6.25 -1.59
C MET A 38 -5.78 -5.96 -0.35
N TYR A 39 -5.27 -6.37 0.81
CA TYR A 39 -5.86 -6.12 2.10
C TYR A 39 -4.87 -5.38 3.00
N ILE A 40 -5.38 -4.66 3.99
CA ILE A 40 -4.60 -4.13 5.12
C ILE A 40 -5.27 -4.58 6.43
N THR A 41 -4.51 -4.59 7.52
CA THR A 41 -5.09 -4.85 8.84
C THR A 41 -5.81 -3.60 9.37
N ALA A 42 -6.75 -3.78 10.31
CA ALA A 42 -7.42 -2.67 10.97
C ALA A 42 -6.44 -1.79 11.78
N SER A 43 -5.40 -2.38 12.37
CA SER A 43 -4.32 -1.62 13.02
C SER A 43 -3.55 -0.78 12.02
N SER A 44 -3.18 -1.35 10.85
CA SER A 44 -2.49 -0.59 9.80
C SER A 44 -3.32 0.60 9.30
N ALA A 45 -4.65 0.48 9.20
CA ALA A 45 -5.51 1.61 8.86
C ALA A 45 -5.39 2.78 9.87
N THR A 46 -5.22 2.46 11.16
CA THR A 46 -5.00 3.47 12.20
C THR A 46 -3.61 4.10 12.08
N ASP A 47 -2.58 3.29 11.83
CA ASP A 47 -1.21 3.78 11.63
C ASP A 47 -1.12 4.71 10.41
N ILE A 48 -1.76 4.35 9.30
CA ILE A 48 -1.83 5.17 8.09
C ILE A 48 -2.48 6.53 8.39
N TYR A 49 -3.59 6.54 9.12
CA TYR A 49 -4.30 7.78 9.49
C TYR A 49 -3.46 8.72 10.38
N TYR A 50 -2.57 8.18 11.22
CA TYR A 50 -1.71 9.01 12.06
C TYR A 50 -0.44 9.48 11.37
N LEU A 51 0.03 8.76 10.33
CA LEU A 51 1.29 9.06 9.66
C LEU A 51 1.14 9.94 8.41
N ILE A 52 -0.07 10.08 7.85
CA ILE A 52 -0.38 10.85 6.64
C ILE A 52 -1.54 11.82 6.92
#